data_AF-A0A1Y4QDP3-F1
#
_entry.id   AF-A0A1Y4QDP3-F1
#
_cell.length_a   1.000
_cell.length_b   1.000
_cell.length_c   1.000
_cell.angle_alpha   90.00
_cell.angle_beta   90.00
_cell.angle_gamma   90.00
#
_symmetry.space_group_name_H-M   'P 1'
#
loop_
_entity.id
_entity.type
_entity.pdbx_description
1 polymer ?
#
loop_
_entity_poly.entity_id
_entity_poly.type
_entity_poly.pdbx_seq_one_letter_code
_entity_poly.pdbx_strand_id
1 'polypeptide(L)'
;MKEKIDRFNQDEQLRDMAYKRSLNRWANERDKQDMYEKGKEEGIEEGIKQGIEQGLEMGIEQGKYNLIKQLFNKYYPKEDDGILENLNNEQYDKIFEMILDNRSINEIKEFLK
;
A
#
# COMPACT_ATOMS: atom_id res chain seq x y z
N MET A 1 -12.68 -6.30 -71.94
CA MET A 1 -12.41 -5.10 -71.10
C MET A 1 -13.08 -5.25 -69.73
N LYS A 2 -14.35 -5.66 -69.67
CA LYS A 2 -15.13 -5.94 -68.44
C LYS A 2 -14.42 -6.85 -67.43
N GLU A 3 -13.93 -8.03 -67.85
CA GLU A 3 -13.21 -8.96 -66.96
C GLU A 3 -11.93 -8.41 -66.33
N LYS A 4 -11.22 -7.50 -67.02
CA LYS A 4 -10.02 -6.86 -66.44
C LYS A 4 -10.39 -5.87 -65.35
N ILE A 5 -11.52 -5.16 -65.52
CA ILE A 5 -12.06 -4.22 -64.54
C ILE A 5 -12.57 -4.99 -63.32
N ASP A 6 -13.28 -6.10 -63.52
CA ASP A 6 -13.81 -6.93 -62.42
C ASP A 6 -12.69 -7.56 -61.57
N ARG A 7 -11.61 -8.06 -62.20
CA ARG A 7 -10.43 -8.56 -61.48
C ARG A 7 -9.70 -7.46 -60.71
N PHE A 8 -9.54 -6.28 -61.31
CA PHE A 8 -8.90 -5.14 -60.64
C PHE A 8 -9.68 -4.70 -59.39
N ASN A 9 -11.01 -4.66 -59.49
CA ASN A 9 -11.89 -4.33 -58.37
C ASN A 9 -11.86 -5.40 -57.26
N GLN A 10 -11.77 -6.70 -57.61
CA GLN A 10 -11.59 -7.78 -56.62
C GLN A 10 -10.26 -7.66 -55.88
N ASP A 11 -9.17 -7.39 -56.59
CA ASP A 11 -7.85 -7.16 -55.97
C ASP A 11 -7.84 -5.92 -55.06
N GLU A 12 -8.58 -4.87 -55.43
CA GLU A 12 -8.75 -3.67 -54.60
C GLU A 12 -9.52 -3.96 -53.31
N GLN A 13 -10.63 -4.70 -53.38
CA GLN A 13 -11.39 -5.14 -52.20
C GLN A 13 -10.58 -6.04 -51.28
N LEU A 14 -9.78 -6.95 -51.85
CA LEU A 14 -8.90 -7.82 -51.08
C LEU A 14 -7.79 -7.02 -50.37
N ARG A 15 -7.23 -6.01 -51.02
CA ARG A 15 -6.26 -5.09 -50.39
C ARG A 15 -6.89 -4.30 -49.24
N ASP A 16 -8.08 -3.75 -49.44
CA ASP A 16 -8.80 -3.01 -48.39
C ASP A 16 -9.17 -3.93 -47.20
N MET A 17 -9.61 -5.16 -47.48
CA MET A 17 -9.90 -6.16 -46.44
C MET A 17 -8.65 -6.55 -45.65
N ALA A 18 -7.52 -6.76 -46.34
CA ALA A 18 -6.23 -7.06 -45.69
C ALA A 18 -5.76 -5.88 -44.82
N TYR A 19 -5.91 -4.65 -45.30
CA TYR A 19 -5.59 -3.44 -44.57
C TYR A 19 -6.47 -3.30 -43.31
N LYS A 20 -7.80 -3.41 -43.43
CA LYS A 20 -8.72 -3.40 -42.28
C LYS A 20 -8.39 -4.49 -41.26
N ARG A 21 -8.02 -5.70 -41.71
CA ARG A 21 -7.60 -6.79 -40.82
C ARG A 21 -6.29 -6.46 -40.10
N SER A 22 -5.34 -5.80 -40.76
CA SER A 22 -4.11 -5.35 -40.11
C SER A 22 -4.37 -4.26 -39.07
N LEU A 23 -5.25 -3.29 -39.38
CA LEU A 23 -5.65 -2.26 -38.43
C LEU A 23 -6.33 -2.85 -37.19
N ASN A 24 -7.25 -3.79 -37.37
CA ASN A 24 -7.92 -4.45 -36.25
C ASN A 24 -6.93 -5.25 -35.38
N ARG A 25 -5.93 -5.91 -35.99
CA ARG A 25 -4.87 -6.58 -35.21
C ARG A 25 -4.05 -5.59 -34.39
N TRP A 26 -3.65 -4.48 -35.01
CA TRP A 26 -2.88 -3.46 -34.34
C TRP A 26 -3.64 -2.81 -33.20
N ALA A 27 -4.93 -2.52 -33.38
CA ALA A 27 -5.80 -2.02 -32.32
C ALA A 27 -5.89 -3.02 -31.15
N ASN A 28 -6.16 -4.30 -31.44
CA ASN A 28 -6.23 -5.32 -30.39
C ASN A 28 -4.90 -5.54 -29.66
N GLU A 29 -3.78 -5.46 -30.36
CA GLU A 29 -2.44 -5.57 -29.77
C GLU A 29 -2.15 -4.37 -28.86
N ARG A 30 -2.52 -3.17 -29.31
CA ARG A 30 -2.40 -1.95 -28.52
C ARG A 30 -3.27 -2.00 -27.27
N ASP A 31 -4.53 -2.39 -27.39
CA ASP A 31 -5.44 -2.51 -26.24
C ASP A 31 -4.90 -3.50 -25.20
N LYS A 32 -4.32 -4.63 -25.65
CA LYS A 32 -3.68 -5.60 -24.74
C LYS A 32 -2.46 -5.01 -24.03
N GLN A 33 -1.64 -4.25 -24.75
CA GLN A 33 -0.47 -3.59 -24.19
C GLN A 33 -0.89 -2.54 -23.16
N ASP A 34 -1.85 -1.70 -23.50
CA ASP A 34 -2.38 -0.65 -22.62
C ASP A 34 -2.99 -1.27 -21.35
N MET A 35 -3.75 -2.38 -21.47
CA MET A 35 -4.29 -3.10 -20.32
C MET A 35 -3.20 -3.70 -19.43
N TYR A 36 -2.14 -4.24 -20.04
CA TYR A 36 -1.01 -4.79 -19.28
C TYR A 36 -0.23 -3.70 -18.54
N GLU A 37 0.05 -2.59 -19.21
CA GLU A 37 0.74 -1.43 -18.62
C GLU A 37 -0.07 -0.84 -17.48
N LYS A 38 -1.37 -0.65 -17.69
CA LYS A 38 -2.28 -0.16 -16.65
C LYS A 38 -2.33 -1.09 -15.44
N GLY A 39 -2.47 -2.41 -15.65
CA GLY A 39 -2.48 -3.36 -14.54
C GLY A 39 -1.15 -3.42 -13.78
N LYS A 40 -0.02 -3.20 -14.49
CA LYS A 40 1.29 -3.10 -13.87
C LYS A 40 1.44 -1.81 -13.05
N GLU A 41 0.98 -0.68 -13.56
CA GLU A 41 0.97 0.60 -12.85
C GLU A 41 0.10 0.52 -11.59
N GLU A 42 -1.14 0.02 -11.71
CA GLU A 42 -2.06 -0.18 -10.58
C GLU A 42 -1.44 -1.09 -9.50
N GLY A 43 -0.85 -2.23 -9.91
CA GLY A 43 -0.20 -3.14 -8.97
C GLY A 43 1.01 -2.53 -8.25
N ILE A 44 1.78 -1.69 -8.92
CA ILE A 44 2.91 -0.97 -8.30
C ILE A 44 2.38 0.09 -7.33
N GLU A 45 1.37 0.87 -7.74
CA GLU A 45 0.79 1.92 -6.92
C GLU A 45 0.17 1.36 -5.64
N GLU A 46 -0.62 0.28 -5.74
CA GLU A 46 -1.20 -0.41 -4.59
C GLU A 46 -0.11 -0.98 -3.67
N GLY A 47 0.92 -1.62 -4.23
CA GLY A 47 2.03 -2.18 -3.46
C GLY A 47 2.83 -1.11 -2.71
N ILE A 48 3.10 0.03 -3.35
CA ILE A 48 3.79 1.16 -2.71
C ILE A 48 2.91 1.74 -1.60
N LYS A 49 1.62 1.96 -1.86
CA LYS A 49 0.69 2.53 -0.88
C LYS A 49 0.61 1.66 0.37
N GLN A 50 0.40 0.35 0.21
CA GLN A 50 0.35 -0.59 1.33
C GLN A 50 1.68 -0.63 2.10
N GLY A 51 2.81 -0.67 1.40
CA GLY A 51 4.13 -0.69 2.03
C GLY A 51 4.43 0.57 2.83
N ILE A 52 4.05 1.75 2.32
CA ILE A 52 4.21 3.03 3.02
C ILE A 52 3.28 3.09 4.24
N GLU A 53 2.01 2.70 4.11
CA GLU A 53 1.03 2.73 5.19
C GLU A 53 1.47 1.84 6.36
N GLN A 54 1.83 0.58 6.08
CA GLN A 54 2.35 -0.35 7.09
C GLN A 54 3.65 0.14 7.72
N GLY A 55 4.56 0.68 6.91
CA GLY A 55 5.84 1.21 7.39
C GLY A 55 5.67 2.41 8.33
N LEU A 56 4.76 3.32 8.00
CA LEU A 56 4.44 4.48 8.82
C LEU A 56 3.75 4.09 10.12
N GLU A 57 2.77 3.19 10.06
CA GLU A 57 2.05 2.71 11.25
C GLU A 57 3.01 2.05 12.24
N MET A 58 3.82 1.08 11.79
CA MET A 58 4.83 0.43 12.63
C MET A 58 5.84 1.45 13.19
N GLY A 59 6.27 2.42 12.38
CA GLY A 59 7.22 3.44 12.80
C GLY A 59 6.66 4.36 13.90
N ILE A 60 5.39 4.75 13.79
CA ILE A 60 4.70 5.57 14.79
C ILE A 60 4.52 4.79 16.09
N GLU A 61 4.08 3.53 16.02
CA GLU A 61 3.91 2.67 17.21
C GLU A 61 5.22 2.43 17.95
N GLN A 62 6.29 2.09 17.23
CA GLN A 62 7.63 1.93 17.81
C GLN A 62 8.14 3.24 18.42
N GLY A 63 7.89 4.38 17.76
CA GLY A 63 8.23 5.70 18.27
C GLY A 63 7.51 6.01 19.59
N LYS A 64 6.20 5.76 19.65
CA LYS A 64 5.38 5.91 20.87
C LYS A 64 5.92 5.02 22.00
N TYR A 65 6.17 3.74 21.73
CA TYR A 65 6.74 2.80 22.71
C TYR A 65 8.06 3.33 23.29
N ASN A 66 8.99 3.72 22.41
CA ASN A 66 10.30 4.21 22.84
C ASN A 66 10.19 5.48 23.69
N LEU A 67 9.29 6.40 23.35
CA LEU A 67 9.05 7.61 24.13
C LEU A 67 8.51 7.29 25.52
N ILE A 68 7.49 6.43 25.61
CA ILE A 68 6.89 6.02 26.88
C ILE A 68 7.92 5.29 27.73
N LYS A 69 8.72 4.41 27.13
CA LYS A 69 9.82 3.71 27.79
C LYS A 69 10.85 4.68 28.39
N GLN A 70 11.26 5.69 27.64
CA GLN A 70 12.18 6.72 28.13
C GLN A 70 11.60 7.53 29.29
N LEU A 71 10.31 7.90 29.20
CA LEU A 71 9.62 8.60 30.27
C LEU A 71 9.48 7.73 31.51
N PHE A 72 9.03 6.49 31.34
CA PHE A 72 8.87 5.53 32.42
C PHE A 72 10.18 5.33 33.19
N ASN A 73 11.29 5.11 32.49
CA ASN A 73 12.61 4.95 33.12
C ASN A 73 13.11 6.22 33.83
N LYS A 74 12.64 7.40 33.40
CA LYS A 74 12.96 8.67 34.06
C LYS A 74 12.15 8.88 35.34
N TYR A 75 10.85 8.57 35.33
CA TYR A 75 9.97 8.76 36.49
C TYR A 75 10.07 7.61 37.51
N TYR A 76 10.36 6.40 37.06
CA TYR A 76 10.48 5.19 37.88
C TYR A 76 11.82 4.47 37.66
N PRO A 77 12.96 5.10 38.02
CA PRO A 77 14.30 4.56 37.72
C PRO A 77 14.66 3.25 38.44
N LYS A 78 13.83 2.79 39.38
CA LYS A 78 14.04 1.54 40.14
C LYS A 78 13.17 0.39 39.64
N GLU A 79 12.29 0.64 38.67
CA GLU A 79 11.32 -0.31 38.18
C GLU A 79 11.79 -0.87 36.84
N ASP A 80 11.40 -2.11 36.55
CA ASP A 80 11.70 -2.78 35.30
C ASP A 80 10.70 -2.38 34.21
N ASP A 81 11.20 -2.05 33.02
CA ASP A 81 10.37 -1.64 31.88
C ASP A 81 9.71 -2.80 31.14
N GLY A 82 9.97 -4.05 31.58
CA GLY A 82 9.27 -5.25 31.10
C GLY A 82 7.74 -5.19 31.24
N ILE A 83 7.20 -4.35 32.14
CA ILE A 83 5.74 -4.13 32.25
C ILE A 83 5.14 -3.41 31.04
N LEU A 84 5.99 -2.76 30.23
CA LEU A 84 5.59 -2.08 29.01
C LEU A 84 5.59 -3.01 27.79
N GLU A 85 6.00 -4.27 27.92
CA GLU A 85 6.00 -5.21 26.80
C GLU A 85 4.60 -5.74 26.50
N ASN A 86 4.31 -5.99 25.22
CA ASN A 86 3.05 -6.58 24.73
C ASN A 86 1.77 -5.78 25.08
N LEU A 87 1.89 -4.47 25.25
CA LEU A 87 0.75 -3.59 25.45
C LEU A 87 0.11 -3.14 24.13
N ASN A 88 -1.18 -2.86 24.15
CA ASN A 88 -1.90 -2.24 23.04
C ASN A 88 -1.75 -0.70 23.04
N ASN A 89 -2.11 -0.06 21.93
CA ASN A 89 -2.00 1.40 21.80
C ASN A 89 -2.78 2.19 22.86
N GLU A 90 -3.98 1.72 23.25
CA GLU A 90 -4.78 2.39 24.28
C GLU A 90 -4.15 2.30 25.68
N GLN A 91 -3.50 1.17 25.98
CA GLN A 91 -2.75 0.98 27.23
C GLN A 91 -1.55 1.92 27.26
N TYR A 92 -0.82 2.06 26.16
CA TYR A 92 0.27 3.02 26.05
C TYR A 92 -0.19 4.46 26.26
N ASP A 93 -1.26 4.88 25.60
CA ASP A 93 -1.79 6.24 25.73
C ASP A 93 -2.25 6.51 27.19
N LYS A 94 -2.90 5.55 27.84
CA LYS A 94 -3.28 5.67 29.26
C LYS A 94 -2.08 5.71 30.21
N ILE A 95 -1.07 4.86 29.99
CA ILE A 95 0.16 4.85 30.80
C ILE A 95 0.89 6.19 30.66
N PHE A 96 0.97 6.71 29.44
CA PHE A 96 1.54 8.02 29.17
C PHE A 96 0.85 9.11 30.00
N GLU A 97 -0.49 9.14 30.02
CA GLU A 97 -1.25 10.05 30.88
C GLU A 97 -0.96 9.82 32.38
N MET A 98 -0.92 8.57 32.85
CA MET A 98 -0.61 8.26 34.24
C MET A 98 0.77 8.80 34.66
N ILE A 99 1.76 8.66 33.78
CA ILE A 99 3.12 9.17 34.00
C ILE A 99 3.12 10.70 34.07
N LEU A 100 2.41 11.38 33.16
CA LEU A 100 2.29 12.84 33.16
C LEU A 100 1.58 13.38 34.40
N ASP A 101 0.59 12.65 34.91
CA ASP A 101 -0.12 12.96 36.15
C ASP A 101 0.71 12.67 37.41
N ASN A 102 1.96 12.21 37.27
CA ASN A 102 2.83 11.77 38.36
C ASN A 102 2.19 10.68 39.25
N ARG A 103 1.39 9.79 38.67
CA ARG A 103 0.81 8.65 39.40
C ARG A 103 1.90 7.71 39.92
N SER A 104 1.56 6.92 40.93
CA SER A 104 2.48 5.92 41.47
C SER A 104 2.63 4.72 40.52
N ILE A 105 3.77 4.04 40.59
CA ILE A 105 3.97 2.79 39.84
C ILE A 105 2.92 1.73 40.19
N ASN A 106 2.43 1.71 41.43
CA ASN A 106 1.43 0.74 41.87
C ASN A 106 0.10 0.94 41.13
N GLU A 107 -0.31 2.18 40.89
CA GLU A 107 -1.53 2.48 40.12
C GLU A 107 -1.39 2.03 38.66
N ILE A 108 -0.21 2.19 38.05
CA ILE A 108 0.08 1.70 36.70
C ILE A 108 0.00 0.17 36.67
N LYS A 109 0.60 -0.51 37.66
CA LYS A 109 0.55 -1.98 37.77
C LYS A 109 -0.85 -2.50 38.04
N GLU A 110 -1.68 -1.78 38.78
CA GLU A 110 -3.09 -2.13 38.98
C GLU A 110 -3.91 -1.96 37.71
N PHE A 111 -3.61 -0.94 36.90
CA PHE A 111 -4.26 -0.74 35.61
C PHE A 111 -3.90 -1.84 34.58
N LEU A 112 -2.70 -2.41 34.67
CA LEU A 112 -2.21 -3.44 33.76
C LEU A 112 -2.64 -4.88 34.14
N LYS A 113 -3.29 -5.07 35.28
CA LYS A 113 -3.87 -6.37 35.69
C LYS A 113 -5.22 -6.61 35.03
#